data_AF-A0A1S3ID31-F1
#
_entry.id   AF-A0A1S3ID31-F1
#
_cell.length_a   1.000
_cell.length_b   1.000
_cell.length_c   1.000
_cell.angle_alpha   90.00
_cell.angle_beta   90.00
_cell.angle_gamma   90.00
#
_symmetry.space_group_name_H-M   'P 1'
#
loop_
_entity.id
_entity.type
_entity.pdbx_description
1 polymer ?
#
loop_
_entity_poly.entity_id
_entity_poly.type
_entity_poly.pdbx_seq_one_letter_code
_entity_poly.pdbx_strand_id
1 'polypeptide(L)'
;MPETRKRHVPSSSGSTSPTHKSVSSSGPNKDEASRSFSHTLGLLIIFISLSCVTTLFLLPSPIEPIEYSLPLPPEFIGPLAENKLLAKADKLFLDRLRGPESITVHNGKLFTGTADGKILEINGDDIRVVATLGKPPCGKFDDEPTCGRPLGMRFDKDGSLVVVDAYLGLFRVNVETGKFVQLYSPETLVDGEQAAFLNDLDIDSDGTVYFTDSSTNWGRRYNRYAAMEAKKNGRLLAYNPNTKQTEVILKNMSFPNGVQLSPEKDFILIAELCTCKILQYSINTLLCENSVFVNSLFCDLNGIKCYLCYVP
;
A
#
# COMPACT_ATOMS: atom_id res chain seq x y z
N MET A 1 17.11 -99.39 33.22
CA MET A 1 15.98 -99.92 34.01
C MET A 1 15.16 -98.75 34.54
N PRO A 2 13.83 -98.70 34.40
CA PRO A 2 12.91 -99.42 33.49
C PRO A 2 12.39 -98.48 32.38
N GLU A 3 12.10 -98.90 31.15
CA GLU A 3 11.09 -99.85 30.64
C GLU A 3 9.62 -99.35 30.66
N THR A 4 9.12 -99.13 29.43
CA THR A 4 7.80 -99.59 28.90
C THR A 4 6.54 -98.87 29.40
N ARG A 5 5.42 -98.73 28.70
CA ARG A 5 4.72 -99.42 27.58
C ARG A 5 3.48 -98.53 27.29
N LYS A 6 2.72 -98.51 26.18
CA LYS A 6 2.52 -99.37 25.00
C LYS A 6 1.60 -98.59 24.04
N ARG A 7 1.81 -98.72 22.71
CA ARG A 7 0.80 -98.44 21.68
C ARG A 7 -0.08 -99.68 21.46
N HIS A 8 -1.39 -99.51 21.23
CA HIS A 8 -2.12 -100.18 20.13
C HIS A 8 -3.56 -99.63 19.89
N VAL A 9 -3.71 -98.98 18.72
CA VAL A 9 -4.73 -99.02 17.61
C VAL A 9 -6.01 -99.87 17.81
N PRO A 10 -7.21 -99.44 17.35
CA PRO A 10 -7.68 -99.58 15.95
C PRO A 10 -8.30 -98.27 15.38
N SER A 11 -8.02 -97.79 14.16
CA SER A 11 -8.47 -98.24 12.83
C SER A 11 -9.98 -98.50 12.68
N SER A 12 -10.73 -97.50 12.19
CA SER A 12 -11.77 -97.72 11.18
C SER A 12 -12.11 -96.42 10.43
N SER A 13 -12.17 -96.61 9.13
CA SER A 13 -12.63 -95.73 8.05
C SER A 13 -14.10 -95.32 8.18
N GLY A 14 -14.44 -94.11 7.74
CA GLY A 14 -15.83 -93.70 7.53
C GLY A 14 -15.96 -92.24 7.11
N SER A 15 -15.91 -92.02 5.80
CA SER A 15 -16.18 -90.75 5.13
C SER A 15 -17.64 -90.31 5.27
N THR A 16 -17.90 -89.09 5.74
CA THR A 16 -19.09 -88.30 5.39
C THR A 16 -18.82 -86.80 5.56
N SER A 17 -19.09 -86.04 4.51
CA SER A 17 -18.91 -84.59 4.38
C SER A 17 -19.70 -83.79 5.43
N PRO A 18 -19.15 -82.71 6.03
CA PRO A 18 -19.94 -81.76 6.77
C PRO A 18 -20.49 -80.68 5.85
N THR A 19 -21.80 -80.49 5.93
CA THR A 19 -22.56 -79.38 5.36
C THR A 19 -22.06 -78.04 5.92
N HIS A 20 -21.54 -77.18 5.05
CA HIS A 20 -21.30 -75.77 5.36
C HIS A 20 -22.64 -75.06 5.61
N LYS A 21 -22.96 -74.74 6.87
CA LYS A 21 -23.90 -73.65 7.18
C LYS A 21 -23.16 -72.33 6.93
N SER A 22 -23.53 -71.64 5.86
CA SER A 22 -23.16 -70.25 5.63
C SER A 22 -23.82 -69.36 6.68
N VAL A 23 -23.04 -68.89 7.65
CA VAL A 23 -23.41 -67.72 8.44
C VAL A 23 -23.19 -66.51 7.54
N SER A 24 -24.27 -65.93 7.03
CA SER A 24 -24.22 -64.66 6.31
C SER A 24 -23.96 -63.54 7.31
N SER A 25 -22.69 -63.21 7.56
CA SER A 25 -22.34 -61.89 8.08
C SER A 25 -22.46 -60.89 6.93
N SER A 26 -23.59 -60.19 6.85
CA SER A 26 -23.73 -59.03 5.98
C SER A 26 -22.75 -57.95 6.46
N GLY A 27 -21.57 -57.87 5.83
CA GLY A 27 -20.71 -56.69 5.94
C GLY A 27 -21.46 -55.46 5.44
N PRO A 28 -21.12 -54.24 5.91
CA PRO A 28 -21.85 -53.03 5.55
C PRO A 28 -21.92 -52.89 4.03
N ASN A 29 -23.12 -52.65 3.52
CA ASN A 29 -23.39 -52.62 2.09
C ASN A 29 -22.55 -51.48 1.46
N LYS A 30 -21.80 -51.73 0.38
CA LYS A 30 -20.92 -50.70 -0.23
C LYS A 30 -21.70 -49.43 -0.61
N ASP A 31 -22.98 -49.59 -0.94
CA ASP A 31 -23.91 -48.50 -1.25
C ASP A 31 -24.26 -47.66 0.00
N GLU A 32 -24.35 -48.27 1.19
CA GLU A 32 -24.59 -47.55 2.45
C GLU A 32 -23.36 -46.74 2.89
N ALA A 33 -22.16 -47.30 2.72
CA ALA A 33 -20.91 -46.60 3.03
C ALA A 33 -20.68 -45.39 2.09
N SER A 34 -20.93 -45.56 0.79
CA SER A 34 -20.87 -44.46 -0.21
C SER A 34 -21.90 -43.36 0.08
N ARG A 35 -23.13 -43.75 0.42
CA ARG A 35 -24.20 -42.83 0.78
C ARG A 35 -23.88 -42.08 2.08
N SER A 36 -23.38 -42.77 3.11
CA SER A 36 -22.94 -42.17 4.38
C SER A 36 -21.79 -41.18 4.20
N PHE A 37 -20.81 -41.52 3.35
CA PHE A 37 -19.71 -40.62 2.99
C PHE A 37 -20.20 -39.37 2.25
N SER A 38 -21.10 -39.53 1.27
CA SER A 38 -21.72 -38.41 0.54
C SER A 38 -22.53 -37.48 1.47
N HIS A 39 -23.29 -38.05 2.41
CA HIS A 39 -24.01 -37.27 3.41
C HIS A 39 -23.08 -36.51 4.37
N THR A 40 -22.00 -37.15 4.82
CA THR A 40 -21.03 -36.51 5.72
C THR A 40 -20.26 -35.40 5.03
N LEU A 41 -19.86 -35.61 3.76
CA LEU A 41 -19.23 -34.59 2.93
C LEU A 41 -20.18 -33.42 2.67
N GLY A 42 -21.46 -33.70 2.37
CA GLY A 42 -22.49 -32.68 2.20
C GLY A 42 -22.70 -31.83 3.46
N LEU A 43 -22.78 -32.46 4.63
CA LEU A 43 -22.90 -31.76 5.92
C LEU A 43 -21.67 -30.91 6.23
N LEU A 44 -20.46 -31.41 5.92
CA LEU A 44 -19.22 -30.66 6.09
C LEU A 44 -19.18 -29.42 5.19
N ILE A 45 -19.59 -29.54 3.92
CA ILE A 45 -19.67 -28.40 3.00
C ILE A 45 -20.67 -27.36 3.51
N ILE A 46 -21.84 -27.80 4.00
CA ILE A 46 -22.85 -26.90 4.58
C ILE A 46 -22.29 -26.20 5.81
N PHE A 47 -21.62 -26.91 6.71
CA PHE A 47 -21.01 -26.33 7.90
C PHE A 47 -19.92 -25.30 7.56
N ILE A 48 -19.03 -25.63 6.61
CA ILE A 48 -17.99 -24.69 6.14
C ILE A 48 -18.63 -23.47 5.47
N SER A 49 -19.64 -23.67 4.64
CA SER A 49 -20.35 -22.58 3.96
C SER A 49 -21.06 -21.67 4.97
N LEU A 50 -21.77 -22.26 5.93
CA LEU A 50 -22.45 -21.50 6.99
C LEU A 50 -21.45 -20.77 7.88
N SER A 51 -20.33 -21.41 8.24
CA SER A 51 -19.24 -20.78 8.98
C SER A 51 -18.67 -19.61 8.18
N CYS A 52 -18.39 -19.78 6.89
CA CYS A 52 -17.83 -18.74 6.02
C CYS A 52 -18.80 -17.55 5.89
N VAL A 53 -20.08 -17.83 5.63
CA VAL A 53 -21.13 -16.80 5.56
C VAL A 53 -21.26 -16.08 6.90
N THR A 54 -21.29 -16.82 8.02
CA THR A 54 -21.36 -16.24 9.36
C THR A 54 -20.15 -15.35 9.64
N THR A 55 -18.94 -15.78 9.27
CA THR A 55 -17.72 -14.97 9.38
C THR A 55 -17.79 -13.72 8.51
N LEU A 56 -18.30 -13.80 7.28
CA LEU A 56 -18.48 -12.64 6.40
C LEU A 56 -19.48 -11.61 6.94
N PHE A 57 -20.54 -12.06 7.63
CA PHE A 57 -21.52 -11.17 8.24
C PHE A 57 -21.11 -10.64 9.63
N LEU A 58 -20.30 -11.39 10.38
CA LEU A 58 -19.87 -11.01 11.74
C LEU A 58 -18.55 -10.24 11.78
N LEU A 59 -17.69 -10.36 10.77
CA LEU A 59 -16.47 -9.55 10.68
C LEU A 59 -16.77 -8.27 9.92
N PRO A 60 -16.84 -7.11 10.60
CA PRO A 60 -17.04 -5.84 9.91
C PRO A 60 -15.89 -5.58 8.93
N SER A 61 -16.23 -5.10 7.75
CA SER A 61 -15.22 -4.59 6.81
C SER A 61 -14.46 -3.44 7.46
N PRO A 62 -13.12 -3.39 7.35
CA PRO A 62 -12.35 -2.27 7.88
C PRO A 62 -12.60 -0.97 7.12
N ILE A 63 -13.19 -1.05 5.92
CA ILE A 63 -13.49 0.08 5.03
C ILE A 63 -15.00 0.23 4.79
N GLU A 64 -15.41 1.47 4.53
CA GLU A 64 -16.76 1.85 4.09
C GLU A 64 -16.73 2.29 2.60
N PRO A 65 -16.63 1.34 1.65
CA PRO A 65 -16.34 1.67 0.26
C PRO A 65 -17.50 2.43 -0.39
N ILE A 66 -17.16 3.50 -1.12
CA ILE A 66 -18.09 4.19 -1.99
C ILE A 66 -17.96 3.68 -3.43
N GLU A 67 -19.10 3.55 -4.12
CA GLU A 67 -19.09 3.16 -5.52
C GLU A 67 -18.45 4.25 -6.38
N TYR A 68 -17.44 3.88 -7.17
CA TYR A 68 -16.84 4.75 -8.16
C TYR A 68 -16.52 3.97 -9.43
N SER A 69 -17.03 4.44 -10.55
CA SER A 69 -16.75 3.86 -11.87
C SER A 69 -15.73 4.72 -12.60
N LEU A 70 -14.59 4.11 -12.95
CA LEU A 70 -13.60 4.76 -13.78
C LEU A 70 -14.12 4.92 -15.22
N PRO A 71 -13.81 6.03 -15.90
CA PRO A 71 -14.05 6.15 -17.32
C PRO A 71 -13.22 5.11 -18.09
N LEU A 72 -13.61 4.82 -19.33
CA LEU A 72 -12.79 4.00 -20.20
C LEU A 72 -11.39 4.62 -20.35
N PRO A 73 -10.32 3.81 -20.27
CA PRO A 73 -8.98 4.32 -20.49
C PRO A 73 -8.85 4.85 -21.93
N PRO A 74 -8.06 5.91 -22.15
CA PRO A 74 -7.79 6.43 -23.47
C PRO A 74 -7.02 5.40 -24.30
N GLU A 75 -7.14 5.51 -25.62
CA GLU A 75 -6.33 4.70 -26.52
C GLU A 75 -4.84 5.06 -26.39
N PHE A 76 -3.98 4.05 -26.39
CA PHE A 76 -2.53 4.22 -26.35
C PHE A 76 -1.98 4.60 -27.74
N ILE A 77 -2.27 5.84 -28.15
CA ILE A 77 -1.83 6.43 -29.40
C ILE A 77 -1.06 7.74 -29.16
N GLY A 78 -0.24 8.14 -30.14
CA GLY A 78 0.54 9.38 -30.06
C GLY A 78 1.45 9.41 -28.82
N PRO A 79 1.38 10.45 -27.97
CA PRO A 79 2.17 10.52 -26.73
C PRO A 79 1.90 9.38 -25.73
N LEU A 80 0.75 8.72 -25.81
CA LEU A 80 0.38 7.59 -24.93
C LEU A 80 0.73 6.23 -25.54
N ALA A 81 1.34 6.19 -26.72
CA ALA A 81 1.73 4.94 -27.36
C ALA A 81 2.70 4.15 -26.48
N GLU A 82 2.48 2.84 -26.39
CA GLU A 82 3.35 1.95 -25.61
C GLU A 82 4.79 2.06 -26.11
N ASN A 83 5.73 2.19 -25.17
CA ASN A 83 7.15 2.20 -25.47
C ASN A 83 7.95 1.40 -24.43
N LYS A 84 9.18 1.05 -24.79
CA LYS A 84 10.11 0.30 -23.94
C LYS A 84 11.33 1.12 -23.55
N LEU A 85 11.23 2.46 -23.53
CA LEU A 85 12.36 3.34 -23.25
C LEU A 85 12.94 3.05 -21.87
N LEU A 86 12.09 2.91 -20.85
CA LEU A 86 12.49 2.60 -19.48
C LEU A 86 13.03 1.17 -19.29
N ALA A 87 12.80 0.25 -20.23
CA ALA A 87 13.39 -1.09 -20.16
C ALA A 87 14.91 -1.09 -20.41
N LYS A 88 15.45 0.01 -20.94
CA LYS A 88 16.88 0.22 -21.19
C LYS A 88 17.55 1.08 -20.12
N ALA A 89 16.81 1.52 -19.10
CA ALA A 89 17.36 2.36 -18.04
C ALA A 89 18.30 1.54 -17.14
N ASP A 90 19.41 2.16 -16.74
CA ASP A 90 20.31 1.57 -15.75
C ASP A 90 19.67 1.59 -14.36
N LYS A 91 19.79 0.49 -13.63
CA LYS A 91 19.31 0.37 -12.26
C LYS A 91 20.46 0.67 -11.30
N LEU A 92 20.45 1.86 -10.71
CA LEU A 92 21.44 2.27 -9.73
C LEU A 92 21.04 1.82 -8.32
N PHE A 93 22.01 1.50 -7.48
CA PHE A 93 21.84 1.20 -6.04
C PHE A 93 20.86 0.07 -5.69
N LEU A 94 20.72 -0.91 -6.58
CA LEU A 94 19.93 -2.11 -6.31
C LEU A 94 20.40 -2.77 -5.00
N ASP A 95 19.44 -3.18 -4.16
CA ASP A 95 19.64 -3.78 -2.84
C ASP A 95 20.40 -2.91 -1.81
N ARG A 96 20.81 -1.68 -2.17
CA ARG A 96 21.45 -0.71 -1.26
C ARG A 96 20.45 0.31 -0.72
N LEU A 97 19.45 0.69 -1.51
CA LEU A 97 18.41 1.65 -1.13
C LEU A 97 17.06 0.97 -1.07
N ARG A 98 16.37 1.11 0.07
CA ARG A 98 15.05 0.51 0.27
C ARG A 98 13.96 1.56 0.10
N GLY A 99 13.20 1.42 -0.97
CA GLY A 99 11.99 2.20 -1.25
C GLY A 99 12.20 3.73 -1.34
N PRO A 100 13.20 4.24 -2.08
CA PRO A 100 13.24 5.66 -2.40
C PRO A 100 11.98 6.07 -3.16
N GLU A 101 11.37 7.19 -2.76
CA GLU A 101 10.08 7.64 -3.30
C GLU A 101 10.24 8.98 -4.04
N SER A 102 10.59 10.07 -3.34
CA SER A 102 11.03 11.31 -3.99
C SER A 102 12.55 11.37 -4.18
N ILE A 103 12.97 12.00 -5.28
CA ILE A 103 14.36 12.30 -5.61
C ILE A 103 14.45 13.77 -5.99
N THR A 104 15.40 14.50 -5.40
CA THR A 104 15.69 15.89 -5.79
C THR A 104 17.19 16.09 -5.95
N VAL A 105 17.60 17.09 -6.73
CA VAL A 105 19.00 17.40 -7.04
C VAL A 105 19.36 18.77 -6.48
N HIS A 106 20.48 18.86 -5.78
CA HIS A 106 21.05 20.14 -5.34
C HIS A 106 22.56 20.09 -5.36
N ASN A 107 23.19 21.10 -5.96
CA ASN A 107 24.65 21.20 -6.13
C ASN A 107 25.28 19.92 -6.72
N GLY A 108 24.60 19.29 -7.69
CA GLY A 108 25.08 18.08 -8.37
C GLY A 108 24.95 16.78 -7.56
N LYS A 109 24.36 16.83 -6.36
CA LYS A 109 24.10 15.66 -5.52
C LYS A 109 22.61 15.31 -5.52
N LEU A 110 22.32 14.01 -5.40
CA LEU A 110 20.95 13.50 -5.29
C LEU A 110 20.55 13.37 -3.83
N PHE A 111 19.30 13.68 -3.52
CA PHE A 111 18.71 13.51 -2.20
C PHE A 111 17.44 12.67 -2.30
N THR A 112 17.26 11.73 -1.38
CA THR A 112 16.09 10.84 -1.37
C THR A 112 15.78 10.32 0.04
N GLY A 113 14.53 9.89 0.25
CA GLY A 113 14.08 9.25 1.46
C GLY A 113 14.19 7.72 1.38
N THR A 114 14.15 7.02 2.50
CA THR A 114 14.08 5.54 2.50
C THR A 114 12.99 4.99 3.42
N ALA A 115 12.68 3.71 3.27
CA ALA A 115 11.59 3.02 3.97
C ALA A 115 11.80 2.90 5.49
N ASP A 116 13.00 3.20 5.96
CA ASP A 116 13.40 3.21 7.37
C ASP A 116 13.57 4.64 7.92
N GLY A 117 13.00 5.65 7.24
CA GLY A 117 12.88 7.01 7.78
C GLY A 117 14.11 7.90 7.58
N LYS A 118 15.10 7.45 6.81
CA LYS A 118 16.32 8.22 6.56
C LYS A 118 16.17 9.14 5.36
N ILE A 119 16.86 10.26 5.43
CA ILE A 119 17.14 11.15 4.31
C ILE A 119 18.60 10.93 3.93
N LEU A 120 18.83 10.64 2.65
CA LEU A 120 20.14 10.29 2.11
C LEU A 120 20.60 11.35 1.13
N GLU A 121 21.90 11.60 1.12
CA GLU A 121 22.64 12.29 0.07
C GLU A 121 23.44 11.26 -0.71
N ILE A 122 23.40 11.36 -2.04
CA ILE A 122 24.12 10.47 -2.95
C ILE A 122 24.99 11.33 -3.86
N ASN A 123 26.29 11.04 -3.87
CA ASN A 123 27.29 11.70 -4.71
C ASN A 123 28.15 10.64 -5.40
N GLY A 124 27.88 10.36 -6.68
CA GLY A 124 28.46 9.19 -7.33
C GLY A 124 28.01 7.91 -6.61
N ASP A 125 28.95 7.05 -6.23
CA ASP A 125 28.67 5.80 -5.50
C ASP A 125 28.55 5.98 -3.97
N ASP A 126 28.90 7.16 -3.45
CA ASP A 126 28.90 7.46 -2.03
C ASP A 126 27.49 7.81 -1.55
N ILE A 127 27.05 7.12 -0.50
CA ILE A 127 25.74 7.33 0.14
C ILE A 127 25.98 7.78 1.58
N ARG A 128 25.50 8.97 1.91
CA ARG A 128 25.61 9.57 3.24
C ARG A 128 24.22 9.74 3.84
N VAL A 129 24.03 9.32 5.08
CA VAL A 129 22.82 9.65 5.83
C VAL A 129 22.90 11.11 6.27
N VAL A 130 21.96 11.93 5.80
CA VAL A 130 21.85 13.34 6.17
C VAL A 130 21.14 13.49 7.50
N ALA A 131 19.97 12.85 7.63
CA ALA A 131 19.13 12.91 8.82
C ALA A 131 18.25 11.67 8.92
N THR A 132 17.78 11.39 10.14
CA THR A 132 16.71 10.42 10.43
C THR A 132 15.65 11.18 11.21
N LEU A 133 14.44 11.31 10.64
CA LEU A 133 13.39 12.15 11.24
C LEU A 133 12.74 11.47 12.44
N GLY A 134 12.51 10.16 12.35
CA GLY A 134 11.91 9.37 13.43
C GLY A 134 12.91 8.73 14.38
N LYS A 135 12.42 7.74 15.14
CA LYS A 135 13.18 7.09 16.22
C LYS A 135 13.44 5.61 15.87
N PRO A 136 14.70 5.14 15.95
CA PRO A 136 15.01 3.72 15.81
C PRO A 136 14.50 2.90 17.02
N PRO A 137 14.36 1.57 16.90
CA PRO A 137 14.76 0.71 15.77
C PRO A 137 13.81 0.79 14.56
N CYS A 138 14.39 0.69 13.35
CA CYS A 138 13.65 0.76 12.08
C CYS A 138 13.96 -0.46 11.22
N GLY A 139 12.94 -1.00 10.52
CA GLY A 139 13.14 -2.06 9.54
C GLY A 139 11.91 -2.92 9.24
N LYS A 140 10.94 -2.97 10.16
CA LYS A 140 9.67 -3.69 9.96
C LYS A 140 8.59 -2.75 9.43
N PHE A 141 7.57 -3.35 8.84
CA PHE A 141 6.38 -2.64 8.40
C PHE A 141 5.70 -1.89 9.55
N ASP A 142 5.68 -2.45 10.76
CA ASP A 142 5.03 -1.82 11.91
C ASP A 142 5.80 -0.66 12.55
N ASP A 143 7.09 -0.53 12.24
CA ASP A 143 7.94 0.53 12.77
C ASP A 143 7.74 1.86 12.01
N GLU A 144 7.14 1.82 10.83
CA GLU A 144 7.02 2.96 9.90
C GLU A 144 6.46 4.24 10.56
N PRO A 145 5.38 4.19 11.38
CA PRO A 145 4.88 5.39 12.07
C PRO A 145 5.85 6.00 13.09
N THR A 146 6.77 5.21 13.64
CA THR A 146 7.77 5.71 14.62
C THR A 146 9.05 6.16 13.93
N CYS A 147 9.44 5.45 12.87
CA CYS A 147 10.64 5.73 12.08
C CYS A 147 10.47 6.89 11.10
N GLY A 148 9.23 7.13 10.67
CA GLY A 148 8.93 8.01 9.56
C GLY A 148 9.07 7.32 8.21
N ARG A 149 8.48 7.98 7.22
CA ARG A 149 8.57 7.64 5.80
C ARG A 149 8.60 8.94 4.99
N PRO A 150 9.79 9.50 4.70
CA PRO A 150 9.90 10.64 3.81
C PRO A 150 9.40 10.26 2.42
N LEU A 151 8.37 10.96 1.95
CA LEU A 151 7.77 10.75 0.63
C LEU A 151 8.19 11.90 -0.26
N GLY A 152 7.58 13.08 -0.19
CA GLY A 152 8.00 14.27 -0.95
C GLY A 152 9.17 15.06 -0.34
N MET A 153 10.01 15.64 -1.20
CA MET A 153 11.02 16.63 -0.80
C MET A 153 11.39 17.62 -1.91
N ARG A 154 11.70 18.86 -1.54
CA ARG A 154 12.17 19.93 -2.44
C ARG A 154 13.16 20.84 -1.71
N PHE A 155 14.13 21.38 -2.44
CA PHE A 155 15.00 22.41 -1.90
C PHE A 155 14.29 23.77 -1.92
N ASP A 156 14.37 24.48 -0.81
CA ASP A 156 13.94 25.88 -0.70
C ASP A 156 15.05 26.81 -1.22
N LYS A 157 14.71 28.09 -1.45
CA LYS A 157 15.63 29.11 -1.98
C LYS A 157 16.85 29.37 -1.08
N ASP A 158 16.74 29.04 0.20
CA ASP A 158 17.83 29.19 1.18
C ASP A 158 18.79 27.98 1.20
N GLY A 159 18.55 26.97 0.35
CA GLY A 159 19.35 25.74 0.28
C GLY A 159 18.98 24.70 1.33
N SER A 160 17.96 24.94 2.16
CA SER A 160 17.41 23.93 3.04
C SER A 160 16.55 22.93 2.27
N LEU A 161 16.60 21.67 2.66
CA LEU A 161 15.72 20.64 2.13
C LEU A 161 14.42 20.63 2.93
N VAL A 162 13.29 20.88 2.28
CA VAL A 162 11.97 20.69 2.88
C VAL A 162 11.50 19.27 2.55
N VAL A 163 11.05 18.55 3.56
CA VAL A 163 10.67 17.14 3.47
C VAL A 163 9.31 16.95 4.11
N VAL A 164 8.42 16.26 3.43
CA VAL A 164 7.16 15.77 4.00
C VAL A 164 7.31 14.29 4.31
N ASP A 165 7.05 13.95 5.56
CA ASP A 165 7.04 12.60 6.07
C ASP A 165 5.60 12.13 6.23
N ALA A 166 5.29 10.92 5.76
CA ALA A 166 3.95 10.38 5.76
C ALA A 166 3.29 10.28 7.15
N TYR A 167 4.11 10.23 8.21
CA TYR A 167 3.69 10.05 9.59
C TYR A 167 4.10 11.18 10.51
N LEU A 168 5.21 11.84 10.21
CA LEU A 168 5.85 12.76 11.15
C LEU A 168 5.61 14.23 10.80
N GLY A 169 5.05 14.55 9.63
CA GLY A 169 4.73 15.93 9.27
C GLY A 169 5.69 16.56 8.27
N LEU A 170 5.74 17.89 8.27
CA LEU A 170 6.59 18.68 7.38
C LEU A 170 7.85 19.13 8.15
N PHE A 171 9.02 18.99 7.53
CA PHE A 171 10.30 19.34 8.12
C PHE A 171 11.13 20.22 7.20
N ARG A 172 11.93 21.10 7.79
CA ARG A 172 13.05 21.77 7.13
C ARG A 172 14.35 21.18 7.65
N VAL A 173 15.23 20.75 6.75
CA VAL A 173 16.46 20.03 7.04
C VAL A 173 17.64 20.79 6.45
N ASN A 174 18.65 21.08 7.29
CA ASN A 174 19.94 21.55 6.83
C ASN A 174 20.78 20.33 6.40
N VAL A 175 21.05 20.20 5.10
CA VAL A 175 21.70 19.01 4.55
C VAL A 175 23.18 18.88 4.90
N GLU A 176 23.84 19.99 5.27
CA GLU A 176 25.24 20.01 5.67
C GLU A 176 25.41 19.55 7.12
N THR A 177 24.55 20.04 8.03
CA THR A 177 24.66 19.72 9.47
C THR A 177 23.79 18.56 9.91
N GLY A 178 22.84 18.11 9.08
CA GLY A 178 21.84 17.10 9.42
C GLY A 178 20.80 17.56 10.47
N LYS A 179 20.77 18.86 10.80
CA LYS A 179 19.83 19.42 11.78
C LYS A 179 18.51 19.69 11.07
N PHE A 180 17.40 19.47 11.78
CA PHE A 180 16.07 19.70 11.22
C PHE A 180 15.12 20.32 12.25
N VAL A 181 14.08 20.96 11.73
CA VAL A 181 12.98 21.57 12.50
C VAL A 181 11.66 21.11 11.89
N GLN A 182 10.71 20.72 12.72
CA GLN A 182 9.35 20.40 12.29
C GLN A 182 8.57 21.70 12.04
N LEU A 183 8.05 21.86 10.83
CA LEU A 183 7.25 22.99 10.38
C LEU A 183 5.75 22.76 10.63
N TYR A 184 5.29 21.53 10.40
CA TYR A 184 3.90 21.09 10.61
C TYR A 184 3.90 19.73 11.30
N SER A 185 3.10 19.60 12.37
CA SER A 185 2.83 18.31 13.03
C SER A 185 1.50 17.75 12.54
N PRO A 186 1.40 16.45 12.20
CA PRO A 186 0.14 15.82 11.78
C PRO A 186 -0.91 15.79 12.88
N GLU A 187 -0.53 15.96 14.15
CA GLU A 187 -1.45 16.14 15.27
C GLU A 187 -2.19 17.48 15.25
N THR A 188 -1.71 18.44 14.43
CA THR A 188 -2.34 19.76 14.27
C THR A 188 -3.66 19.62 13.54
N LEU A 189 -4.74 20.05 14.19
CA LEU A 189 -6.06 20.12 13.57
C LEU A 189 -6.09 21.27 12.55
N VAL A 190 -6.39 20.95 11.30
CA VAL A 190 -6.63 21.93 10.23
C VAL A 190 -8.04 21.68 9.71
N ASP A 191 -8.91 22.69 9.80
CA ASP A 191 -10.37 22.55 9.55
C ASP A 191 -11.01 21.41 10.39
N GLY A 192 -10.52 21.20 11.63
CA GLY A 192 -11.05 20.19 12.55
C GLY A 192 -10.55 18.76 12.35
N GLU A 193 -9.67 18.50 11.38
CA GLU A 193 -9.13 17.16 11.09
C GLU A 193 -7.59 17.12 11.16
N GLN A 194 -7.06 16.04 11.72
CA GLN A 194 -5.63 15.72 11.68
C GLN A 194 -5.25 15.13 10.32
N ALA A 195 -4.01 15.33 9.90
CA ALA A 195 -3.49 14.63 8.73
C ALA A 195 -3.11 13.19 9.10
N ALA A 196 -3.51 12.22 8.28
CA ALA A 196 -3.17 10.81 8.54
C ALA A 196 -2.19 10.25 7.51
N PHE A 197 -2.14 10.82 6.30
CA PHE A 197 -1.25 10.34 5.25
C PHE A 197 -0.75 11.49 4.37
N LEU A 198 0.30 12.16 4.85
CA LEU A 198 1.00 13.15 4.05
C LEU A 198 1.82 12.48 2.95
N ASN A 199 1.94 13.12 1.78
CA ASN A 199 2.52 12.44 0.62
C ASN A 199 3.56 13.27 -0.14
N ASP A 200 3.16 14.25 -0.95
CA ASP A 200 4.11 15.07 -1.71
C ASP A 200 4.00 16.54 -1.33
N LEU A 201 5.02 17.33 -1.72
CA LEU A 201 5.07 18.75 -1.48
C LEU A 201 5.71 19.50 -2.65
N ASP A 202 5.35 20.77 -2.79
CA ASP A 202 6.11 21.72 -3.59
C ASP A 202 6.09 23.13 -2.96
N ILE A 203 7.07 23.95 -3.32
CA ILE A 203 7.36 25.23 -2.65
C ILE A 203 7.14 26.39 -3.63
N ASP A 204 6.39 27.39 -3.18
CA ASP A 204 6.18 28.63 -3.91
C ASP A 204 7.34 29.63 -3.67
N SER A 205 7.44 30.63 -4.53
CA SER A 205 8.45 31.69 -4.53
C SER A 205 8.53 32.49 -3.22
N ASP A 206 7.39 32.66 -2.53
CA ASP A 206 7.30 33.31 -1.23
C ASP A 206 7.73 32.40 -0.05
N GLY A 207 7.93 31.11 -0.31
CA GLY A 207 8.28 30.07 0.65
C GLY A 207 7.07 29.30 1.21
N THR A 208 5.86 29.60 0.76
CA THR A 208 4.66 28.80 1.10
C THR A 208 4.84 27.38 0.60
N VAL A 209 4.60 26.40 1.47
CA VAL A 209 4.73 24.99 1.14
C VAL A 209 3.34 24.41 0.93
N TYR A 210 3.06 23.97 -0.30
CA TYR A 210 1.86 23.23 -0.64
C TYR A 210 2.14 21.74 -0.51
N PHE A 211 1.29 20.99 0.18
CA PHE A 211 1.51 19.57 0.41
C PHE A 211 0.19 18.80 0.50
N THR A 212 0.23 17.53 0.12
CA THR A 212 -0.96 16.67 0.06
C THR A 212 -1.13 15.86 1.34
N ASP A 213 -2.39 15.72 1.75
CA ASP A 213 -2.86 14.73 2.71
C ASP A 213 -3.76 13.76 1.95
N SER A 214 -3.23 12.58 1.61
CA SER A 214 -3.89 11.59 0.75
C SER A 214 -5.16 11.01 1.39
N SER A 215 -5.23 10.94 2.71
CA SER A 215 -6.42 10.52 3.45
C SER A 215 -6.34 10.99 4.89
N THR A 216 -7.45 11.49 5.44
CA THR A 216 -7.56 11.83 6.87
C THR A 216 -7.88 10.64 7.77
N ASN A 217 -8.20 9.47 7.19
CA ASN A 217 -8.58 8.27 7.95
C ASN A 217 -7.54 7.15 7.88
N TRP A 218 -6.79 7.05 6.78
CA TRP A 218 -5.89 5.93 6.52
C TRP A 218 -4.46 6.39 6.35
N GLY A 219 -3.59 6.01 7.29
CA GLY A 219 -2.15 6.21 7.15
C GLY A 219 -1.52 5.36 6.05
N ARG A 220 -0.31 5.72 5.64
CA ARG A 220 0.40 5.15 4.47
C ARG A 220 0.45 3.62 4.40
N ARG A 221 0.66 2.93 5.52
CA ARG A 221 0.62 1.45 5.65
C ARG A 221 -0.69 0.83 5.15
N TYR A 222 -1.77 1.57 5.27
CA TYR A 222 -3.11 1.18 4.86
C TYR A 222 -3.54 1.87 3.56
N ASN A 223 -2.61 2.32 2.71
CA ASN A 223 -2.93 2.96 1.42
C ASN A 223 -3.93 2.16 0.57
N ARG A 224 -3.86 0.82 0.59
CA ARG A 224 -4.82 -0.04 -0.13
C ARG A 224 -6.25 0.14 0.36
N TYR A 225 -6.44 0.37 1.66
CA TYR A 225 -7.76 0.64 2.23
C TYR A 225 -8.24 2.02 1.82
N ALA A 226 -7.40 3.05 1.86
CA ALA A 226 -7.73 4.36 1.30
C ALA A 226 -8.15 4.27 -0.18
N ALA A 227 -7.43 3.47 -0.97
CA ALA A 227 -7.72 3.30 -2.39
C ALA A 227 -9.02 2.53 -2.64
N MET A 228 -9.24 1.42 -1.92
CA MET A 228 -10.45 0.60 -2.06
C MET A 228 -11.70 1.27 -1.47
N GLU A 229 -11.53 2.09 -0.44
CA GLU A 229 -12.63 2.84 0.15
C GLU A 229 -13.14 3.92 -0.82
N ALA A 230 -12.28 4.41 -1.71
CA ALA A 230 -12.54 5.44 -2.73
C ALA A 230 -13.10 6.76 -2.16
N LYS A 231 -13.13 6.91 -0.83
CA LYS A 231 -13.69 8.07 -0.14
C LYS A 231 -12.88 9.31 -0.47
N LYS A 232 -13.61 10.41 -0.69
CA LYS A 232 -13.05 11.71 -0.99
C LYS A 232 -12.74 12.47 0.31
N ASN A 233 -11.73 12.03 1.04
CA ASN A 233 -11.27 12.68 2.27
C ASN A 233 -9.82 13.18 2.20
N GLY A 234 -9.26 13.27 1.00
CA GLY A 234 -7.95 13.87 0.78
C GLY A 234 -8.00 15.40 0.67
N ARG A 235 -6.87 16.05 0.97
CA ARG A 235 -6.73 17.51 1.05
C ARG A 235 -5.43 18.00 0.42
N LEU A 236 -5.45 19.24 -0.05
CA LEU A 236 -4.27 20.05 -0.36
C LEU A 236 -4.17 21.09 0.75
N LEU A 237 -3.04 21.11 1.43
CA LEU A 237 -2.75 22.01 2.54
C LEU A 237 -1.68 23.01 2.09
N ALA A 238 -1.70 24.21 2.68
CA ALA A 238 -0.64 25.21 2.52
C ALA A 238 -0.10 25.61 3.88
N TYR A 239 1.22 25.52 4.06
CA TYR A 239 1.94 26.02 5.23
C TYR A 239 2.63 27.34 4.88
N ASN A 240 2.28 28.39 5.62
CA ASN A 240 2.93 29.69 5.46
C ASN A 240 4.07 29.84 6.49
N PRO A 241 5.34 29.98 6.06
CA PRO A 241 6.47 30.04 6.99
C PRO A 241 6.53 31.32 7.82
N ASN A 242 5.88 32.41 7.37
CA ASN A 242 5.87 33.69 8.08
C ASN A 242 4.89 33.67 9.25
N THR A 243 3.69 33.13 9.02
CA THR A 243 2.65 33.04 10.06
C THR A 243 2.74 31.75 10.87
N LYS A 244 3.46 30.73 10.36
CA LYS A 244 3.53 29.36 10.89
C LYS A 244 2.16 28.68 10.97
N GLN A 245 1.22 29.10 10.13
CA GLN A 245 -0.12 28.53 10.06
C GLN A 245 -0.25 27.61 8.86
N THR A 246 -1.11 26.61 8.99
CA THR A 246 -1.50 25.71 7.90
C THR A 246 -2.99 25.89 7.63
N GLU A 247 -3.37 25.95 6.36
CA GLU A 247 -4.76 26.05 5.93
C GLU A 247 -5.10 25.01 4.86
N VAL A 248 -6.39 24.73 4.69
CA VAL A 248 -6.89 23.85 3.63
C VAL A 248 -7.15 24.68 2.38
N ILE A 249 -6.45 24.34 1.29
CA ILE A 249 -6.62 24.98 -0.02
C ILE A 249 -7.70 24.25 -0.82
N LEU A 250 -7.62 22.92 -0.85
CA LEU A 250 -8.62 22.04 -1.46
C LEU A 250 -8.95 20.88 -0.53
N LYS A 251 -10.21 20.45 -0.55
CA LYS A 251 -10.70 19.28 0.18
C LYS A 251 -11.59 18.41 -0.69
N ASN A 252 -11.94 17.25 -0.15
CA ASN A 252 -12.79 16.27 -0.81
C ASN A 252 -12.16 15.71 -2.11
N MET A 253 -10.85 15.50 -2.09
CA MET A 253 -10.13 14.83 -3.18
C MET A 253 -10.00 13.33 -2.91
N SER A 254 -9.90 12.55 -3.99
CA SER A 254 -9.78 11.09 -3.92
C SER A 254 -8.32 10.65 -3.98
N PHE A 255 -7.67 10.56 -2.81
CA PHE A 255 -6.26 10.17 -2.71
C PHE A 255 -5.33 11.10 -3.53
N PRO A 256 -5.23 12.40 -3.19
CA PRO A 256 -4.24 13.29 -3.76
C PRO A 256 -2.83 12.79 -3.38
N ASN A 257 -2.07 12.35 -4.38
CA ASN A 257 -0.79 11.69 -4.20
C ASN A 257 0.36 12.69 -4.41
N GLY A 258 0.51 13.18 -5.64
CA GLY A 258 1.55 14.16 -6.03
C GLY A 258 1.02 15.58 -6.12
N VAL A 259 1.91 16.57 -5.92
CA VAL A 259 1.62 18.00 -6.11
C VAL A 259 2.80 18.69 -6.78
N GLN A 260 2.51 19.57 -7.74
CA GLN A 260 3.54 20.31 -8.46
C GLN A 260 3.03 21.70 -8.84
N LEU A 261 3.76 22.75 -8.46
CA LEU A 261 3.50 24.10 -8.97
C LEU A 261 4.00 24.22 -10.41
N SER A 262 3.26 25.01 -11.18
CA SER A 262 3.72 25.56 -12.46
C SER A 262 5.04 26.33 -12.30
N PRO A 263 5.87 26.41 -13.35
CA PRO A 263 7.07 27.24 -13.34
C PRO A 263 6.79 28.72 -13.00
N GLU A 264 5.68 29.24 -13.52
CA GLU A 264 5.21 30.62 -13.35
C GLU A 264 4.48 30.86 -12.01
N LYS A 265 4.24 29.82 -11.23
CA LYS A 265 3.57 29.86 -9.91
C LYS A 265 2.14 30.42 -9.96
N ASP A 266 1.46 30.26 -11.08
CA ASP A 266 0.08 30.71 -11.29
C ASP A 266 -0.97 29.60 -11.11
N PHE A 267 -0.55 28.33 -11.23
CA PHE A 267 -1.37 27.16 -10.88
C PHE A 267 -0.59 26.01 -10.24
N ILE A 268 -1.33 25.09 -9.62
CA ILE A 268 -0.87 23.84 -9.00
C ILE A 268 -1.53 22.66 -9.72
N LEU A 269 -0.74 21.64 -10.06
CA LEU A 269 -1.23 20.34 -10.50
C LEU A 269 -1.27 19.37 -9.32
N ILE A 270 -2.38 18.64 -9.18
CA ILE A 270 -2.56 17.61 -8.14
C ILE A 270 -2.92 16.28 -8.80
N ALA A 271 -2.18 15.21 -8.50
CA ALA A 271 -2.47 13.87 -8.99
C ALA A 271 -3.49 13.17 -8.07
N GLU A 272 -4.73 13.03 -8.53
CA GLU A 272 -5.80 12.32 -7.83
C GLU A 272 -5.79 10.84 -8.26
N LEU A 273 -5.16 9.99 -7.44
CA LEU A 273 -4.79 8.62 -7.81
C LEU A 273 -6.01 7.73 -8.10
N CYS A 274 -7.01 7.76 -7.21
CA CYS A 274 -8.14 6.84 -7.27
C CYS A 274 -9.13 7.16 -8.40
N THR A 275 -9.16 8.41 -8.86
CA THR A 275 -10.02 8.82 -9.99
C THR A 275 -9.28 8.99 -11.30
N CYS A 276 -7.96 8.75 -11.30
CA CYS A 276 -7.10 8.81 -12.47
C CYS A 276 -7.08 10.18 -13.16
N LYS A 277 -7.02 11.25 -12.36
CA LYS A 277 -7.07 12.64 -12.83
C LYS A 277 -5.86 13.44 -12.40
N ILE A 278 -5.48 14.41 -13.22
CA ILE A 278 -4.70 15.56 -12.79
C ILE A 278 -5.64 16.75 -12.67
N LEU A 279 -5.78 17.25 -11.45
CA LEU A 279 -6.51 18.47 -11.16
C LEU A 279 -5.57 19.66 -11.34
N GLN A 280 -6.11 20.78 -11.79
CA GLN A 280 -5.41 22.05 -11.82
C GLN A 280 -6.15 23.06 -10.94
N TYR A 281 -5.39 23.69 -10.06
CA TYR A 281 -5.84 24.73 -9.14
C TYR A 281 -5.14 26.04 -9.45
N SER A 282 -5.88 27.07 -9.84
CA SER A 282 -5.31 28.41 -10.09
C SER A 282 -5.07 29.16 -8.78
N ILE A 283 -3.88 29.73 -8.61
CA ILE A 283 -3.46 30.50 -7.43
C ILE A 283 -3.90 31.99 -7.54
N ASN A 284 -4.25 32.47 -8.75
CA ASN A 284 -4.53 33.88 -9.00
C ASN A 284 -5.86 34.41 -8.40
N THR A 285 -5.74 35.58 -7.77
CA THR A 285 -6.62 36.24 -6.77
C THR A 285 -7.98 36.78 -7.23
N LEU A 286 -8.52 36.37 -8.39
CA LEU A 286 -9.83 36.86 -8.85
C LEU A 286 -10.84 35.78 -9.23
N LEU A 287 -10.40 34.54 -9.47
CA LEU A 287 -11.28 33.40 -9.74
C LEU A 287 -10.60 32.12 -9.24
N CYS A 288 -10.91 31.69 -8.01
CA CYS A 288 -10.55 30.36 -7.52
C CYS A 288 -11.38 29.32 -8.30
N GLU A 289 -10.89 28.87 -9.44
CA GLU A 289 -11.56 27.87 -10.26
C GLU A 289 -10.75 26.57 -10.28
N ASN A 290 -11.41 25.48 -9.91
CA ASN A 290 -10.84 24.14 -9.96
C ASN A 290 -11.23 23.52 -11.31
N SER A 291 -10.24 23.10 -12.10
CA SER A 291 -10.50 22.42 -13.37
C SER A 291 -9.78 21.09 -13.44
N VAL A 292 -10.27 20.19 -14.29
CA VAL A 292 -9.58 18.93 -14.59
C VAL A 292 -8.66 19.19 -15.77
N PHE A 293 -7.35 19.09 -15.54
CA PHE A 293 -6.34 19.29 -16.58
C PHE A 293 -6.20 18.05 -17.47
N VAL A 294 -6.14 16.87 -16.84
CA VAL A 294 -6.10 15.56 -17.53
C VAL A 294 -7.01 14.57 -16.82
N ASN A 295 -7.71 13.72 -17.58
CA ASN A 295 -8.61 12.69 -17.07
C ASN A 295 -8.29 11.32 -17.70
N SER A 296 -8.79 10.25 -17.07
CA SER A 296 -8.70 8.87 -17.54
C SER A 296 -7.26 8.36 -17.66
N LEU A 297 -6.34 8.79 -16.81
CA LEU A 297 -4.99 8.22 -16.82
C LEU A 297 -5.01 6.72 -16.51
N PHE A 298 -4.07 5.97 -17.07
CA PHE A 298 -3.96 4.55 -16.75
C PHE A 298 -3.44 4.36 -15.32
N CYS A 299 -4.23 3.69 -14.48
CA CYS A 299 -3.87 3.35 -13.10
C CYS A 299 -4.16 1.86 -12.87
N ASP A 300 -3.12 1.03 -12.71
CA ASP A 300 -3.25 -0.39 -12.38
C ASP A 300 -2.83 -0.63 -10.92
N LEU A 301 -3.81 -0.93 -10.08
CA LEU A 301 -3.65 -1.16 -8.64
C LEU A 301 -3.37 -2.63 -8.26
N ASN A 302 -3.19 -3.56 -9.21
CA ASN A 302 -2.95 -4.99 -8.91
C ASN A 302 -1.79 -5.63 -9.71
N GLY A 303 -0.73 -4.86 -9.97
CA GLY A 303 0.46 -5.39 -10.67
C GLY A 303 1.51 -4.38 -11.10
N ILE A 304 1.40 -3.13 -10.60
CA ILE A 304 2.28 -1.96 -10.80
C ILE A 304 2.62 -1.65 -12.26
N LYS A 305 1.83 -0.73 -12.85
CA LYS A 305 2.31 0.30 -13.79
C LYS A 305 1.40 1.53 -13.67
N CYS A 306 1.63 2.36 -12.65
CA CYS A 306 1.20 3.76 -12.69
C CYS A 306 2.34 4.56 -13.34
N TYR A 307 2.16 4.98 -14.59
CA TYR A 307 3.08 5.93 -15.21
C TYR A 307 2.54 7.34 -14.99
N LEU A 308 2.89 7.91 -13.84
CA LEU A 308 2.85 9.35 -13.63
C LEU A 308 4.29 9.84 -13.47
N CYS A 309 5.08 9.67 -14.54
CA CYS A 309 6.27 10.48 -14.75
C CYS A 309 5.89 11.54 -15.78
N TYR A 310 5.39 12.68 -15.31
CA TYR A 310 5.45 13.90 -16.10
C TYR A 310 6.63 14.70 -15.55
N VAL A 311 7.81 14.45 -16.12
CA VAL A 311 8.93 15.38 -16.04
C VAL A 311 9.09 15.87 -17.49
N PRO A 312 8.94 17.18 -17.77
CA PRO A 312 9.16 17.71 -19.11
C PRO A 312 10.59 17.45 -19.61
#